data_AF-A0A810Q3Y7-F1
#
_entry.id   AF-A0A810Q3Y7-F1
#
_cell.length_a   1.000
_cell.length_b   1.000
_cell.length_c   1.000
_cell.angle_alpha   90.00
_cell.angle_beta   90.00
_cell.angle_gamma   90.00
#
_symmetry.space_group_name_H-M   'P 1'
#
loop_
_entity.id
_entity.type
_entity.pdbx_description
1 polymer ?
#
loop_
_entity_poly.entity_id
_entity_poly.type
_entity_poly.pdbx_seq_one_letter_code
_entity_poly.pdbx_strand_id
1 'polypeptide(L)'
;MDAVKFLEERKRMFKNGNPVPGLGIDINYNSEKVVKIVEEWSAAHPRKTRQDLFLEQWPTALMDPIAEDGLLYACPTLFSSEYRDKNGCCAKPNRPCAECRREFWMQEVE
;
A
#
# COMPACT_ATOMS: atom_id res chain seq x y z
N MET A 1 -16.80 -1.23 -7.50
CA MET A 1 -15.79 -2.12 -6.87
C MET A 1 -16.46 -3.31 -6.19
N ASP A 2 -15.76 -4.40 -5.88
CA ASP A 2 -16.37 -5.50 -5.10
C ASP A 2 -16.53 -5.12 -3.61
N ALA A 3 -17.31 -5.92 -2.86
CA ALA A 3 -17.66 -5.62 -1.49
C ALA A 3 -16.46 -5.62 -0.52
N VAL A 4 -15.47 -6.49 -0.73
CA VAL A 4 -14.26 -6.55 0.10
C VAL A 4 -13.43 -5.30 -0.15
N LYS A 5 -13.18 -4.98 -1.42
CA LYS A 5 -12.45 -3.78 -1.82
C LYS A 5 -13.12 -2.50 -1.31
N PHE A 6 -14.46 -2.44 -1.29
CA PHE A 6 -15.20 -1.34 -0.69
C PHE A 6 -14.89 -1.15 0.80
N LEU A 7 -14.90 -2.22 1.58
CA LEU A 7 -14.58 -2.13 3.01
C LEU A 7 -13.13 -1.72 3.26
N GLU A 8 -12.19 -2.20 2.42
CA GLU A 8 -10.79 -1.79 2.49
C GLU A 8 -10.59 -0.31 2.16
N GLU A 9 -11.18 0.18 1.07
CA GLU A 9 -11.08 1.59 0.66
C GLU A 9 -11.76 2.52 1.66
N ARG A 10 -12.91 2.11 2.22
CA ARG A 10 -13.56 2.84 3.30
C ARG A 10 -12.68 2.90 4.56
N LYS A 11 -11.98 1.81 4.90
CA LYS A 11 -11.02 1.78 6.01
C LYS A 11 -9.80 2.66 5.73
N ARG A 12 -9.33 2.71 4.48
CA ARG A 12 -8.25 3.60 4.04
C ARG A 12 -8.66 5.07 4.15
N MET A 13 -9.87 5.41 3.69
CA MET A 13 -10.47 6.73 3.86
C MET A 13 -10.47 7.18 5.32
N PHE A 14 -10.86 6.30 6.24
CA PHE A 14 -10.81 6.58 7.69
C PHE A 14 -9.39 6.91 8.17
N LYS A 15 -8.40 6.08 7.78
CA LYS A 15 -7.02 6.23 8.21
C LYS A 15 -6.39 7.53 7.71
N ASN A 16 -6.79 7.99 6.53
CA ASN A 16 -6.37 9.27 5.94
C ASN A 16 -7.14 10.47 6.55
N GLY A 17 -7.79 10.30 7.70
CA GLY A 17 -8.47 11.39 8.43
C GLY A 17 -9.73 11.93 7.75
N ASN A 18 -10.25 11.27 6.71
CA ASN A 18 -11.42 11.74 5.99
C ASN A 18 -12.72 11.32 6.72
N PRO A 19 -13.77 12.17 6.70
CA PRO A 19 -15.09 11.78 7.21
C PRO A 19 -15.63 10.57 6.44
N VAL A 20 -15.82 9.46 7.15
CA VAL A 20 -16.28 8.22 6.52
C VAL A 20 -17.79 8.12 6.60
N PRO A 21 -18.49 7.80 5.49
CA PRO A 21 -19.90 7.51 5.55
C PRO A 21 -20.19 6.38 6.55
N GLY A 22 -21.09 6.66 7.50
CA GLY A 22 -21.54 5.67 8.47
C GLY A 22 -22.31 4.56 7.75
N LEU A 23 -22.11 3.30 8.14
CA LEU A 23 -22.92 2.18 7.66
C LEU A 23 -24.10 2.04 8.63
N GLY A 24 -25.15 2.83 8.42
CA GLY A 24 -26.32 2.87 9.30
C GLY A 24 -27.28 1.70 9.07
N ILE A 25 -28.03 1.31 10.10
CA ILE A 25 -29.16 0.35 10.01
C ILE A 25 -30.50 1.11 9.81
N ASP A 26 -30.47 2.44 9.74
CA ASP A 26 -31.65 3.28 9.60
C ASP A 26 -32.31 3.08 8.22
N ILE A 27 -33.65 3.11 8.19
CA ILE A 27 -34.48 2.98 6.98
C ILE A 27 -34.22 4.08 5.95
N ASN A 28 -33.59 5.19 6.36
CA ASN A 28 -33.16 6.28 5.46
C ASN A 28 -31.69 6.15 5.00
N TYR A 29 -31.04 5.02 5.26
CA TYR A 29 -29.69 4.75 4.83
C TYR A 29 -29.62 4.47 3.32
N ASN A 30 -29.01 5.39 2.57
CA ASN A 30 -28.79 5.22 1.13
C ASN A 30 -27.43 4.57 0.87
N SER A 31 -27.43 3.25 0.67
CA SER A 31 -26.24 2.46 0.37
C SER A 31 -25.55 2.88 -0.93
N GLU A 32 -26.29 3.24 -1.98
CA GLU A 32 -25.74 3.70 -3.26
C GLU A 32 -24.91 4.97 -3.09
N LYS A 33 -25.39 5.92 -2.28
CA LYS A 33 -24.68 7.16 -1.98
C LYS A 33 -23.37 6.89 -1.23
N VAL A 34 -23.37 5.94 -0.29
CA VAL A 34 -22.16 5.54 0.45
C VAL A 34 -21.15 4.90 -0.48
N VAL A 35 -21.59 3.96 -1.34
CA VAL A 35 -20.71 3.34 -2.34
C VAL A 35 -20.09 4.41 -3.24
N LYS A 36 -20.90 5.32 -3.76
CA LYS A 36 -20.44 6.41 -4.62
C LYS A 36 -19.39 7.30 -3.96
N ILE A 37 -19.59 7.69 -2.69
CA ILE A 37 -18.61 8.51 -1.95
C ILE A 37 -17.27 7.77 -1.82
N VAL A 38 -17.28 6.48 -1.47
CA VAL A 38 -16.04 5.70 -1.31
C VAL A 38 -15.35 5.49 -2.66
N GLU A 39 -16.11 5.28 -3.74
CA GLU A 39 -15.56 5.15 -5.10
C GLU A 39 -14.93 6.47 -5.60
N GLU A 40 -15.62 7.60 -5.44
CA GLU A 40 -15.10 8.92 -5.79
C GLU A 40 -13.85 9.27 -4.99
N TRP A 41 -13.87 9.00 -3.67
CA TRP A 41 -12.71 9.22 -2.82
C TRP A 41 -11.53 8.32 -3.22
N SER A 42 -11.78 7.03 -3.47
CA SER A 42 -10.75 6.07 -3.89
C SER A 42 -10.10 6.47 -5.22
N ALA A 43 -10.89 6.93 -6.18
CA ALA A 43 -10.40 7.41 -7.47
C ALA A 43 -9.56 8.69 -7.35
N ALA A 44 -9.92 9.60 -6.44
CA ALA A 44 -9.16 10.82 -6.17
C ALA A 44 -7.88 10.59 -5.37
N HIS A 45 -7.77 9.45 -4.69
CA HIS A 45 -6.62 9.08 -3.84
C HIS A 45 -6.03 7.76 -4.34
N PRO A 46 -5.42 7.70 -5.53
CA PRO A 46 -4.82 6.47 -6.02
C PRO A 46 -3.82 5.92 -4.99
N ARG A 47 -3.85 4.61 -4.73
CA ARG A 47 -2.85 3.96 -3.88
C ARG A 47 -1.49 4.10 -4.56
N LYS A 48 -0.63 4.95 -4.01
CA LYS A 48 0.78 5.00 -4.39
C LYS A 48 1.58 4.27 -3.35
N THR A 49 2.42 3.35 -3.80
CA THR A 49 3.36 2.63 -2.94
C THR A 49 4.73 3.28 -3.00
N ARG A 50 5.61 2.94 -2.05
CA ARG A 50 7.04 3.31 -2.15
C ARG A 50 7.64 2.87 -3.47
N GLN A 51 7.22 1.71 -3.97
CA GLN A 51 7.66 1.21 -5.28
C GLN A 51 7.24 2.13 -6.41
N ASP A 52 5.96 2.56 -6.43
CA ASP A 52 5.44 3.42 -7.49
C ASP A 52 6.22 4.75 -7.54
N LEU A 53 6.44 5.39 -6.39
CA LEU A 53 7.26 6.61 -6.31
C LEU A 53 8.70 6.37 -6.79
N PHE A 54 9.30 5.24 -6.41
CA PHE A 54 10.67 4.93 -6.84
C PHE A 54 10.75 4.72 -8.36
N LEU A 55 9.79 3.99 -8.94
CA LEU A 55 9.77 3.71 -10.36
C LEU A 55 9.40 4.94 -11.22
N GLU A 56 8.66 5.91 -10.67
CA GLU A 56 8.47 7.22 -11.32
C GLU A 56 9.83 7.91 -11.57
N GLN A 57 10.78 7.78 -10.64
CA GLN A 57 12.11 8.39 -10.76
C GLN A 57 13.13 7.51 -11.50
N TRP A 58 13.03 6.18 -11.37
CA TRP A 58 13.92 5.20 -11.99
C TRP A 58 13.13 4.08 -12.69
N PRO A 59 12.55 4.37 -13.88
CA PRO A 59 11.61 3.46 -14.53
C PRO A 59 12.25 2.15 -15.03
N THR A 60 13.57 2.12 -15.18
CA THR A 60 14.34 0.95 -15.62
C THR A 60 15.04 0.22 -14.47
N ALA A 61 14.68 0.53 -13.22
CA ALA A 61 15.22 -0.16 -12.07
C ALA A 61 14.94 -1.66 -12.14
N LEU A 62 15.88 -2.46 -11.61
CA LEU A 62 15.79 -3.91 -11.68
C LEU A 62 14.62 -4.43 -10.86
N MET A 63 13.73 -5.16 -11.51
CA MET A 63 12.63 -5.89 -10.86
C MET A 63 13.10 -7.27 -10.42
N ASP A 64 12.45 -7.81 -9.40
CA ASP A 64 12.73 -9.14 -8.88
C ASP A 64 12.26 -10.20 -9.89
N PRO A 65 13.18 -10.97 -10.50
CA PRO A 65 12.84 -11.88 -11.59
C PRO A 65 12.00 -13.08 -11.14
N ILE A 66 11.91 -13.32 -9.83
CA ILE A 66 11.18 -14.46 -9.25
C ILE A 66 9.81 -14.00 -8.71
N ALA A 67 9.57 -12.69 -8.59
CA ALA A 67 8.35 -12.14 -8.04
C ALA A 67 7.28 -11.94 -9.12
N GLU A 68 6.19 -12.71 -9.06
CA GLU A 68 5.07 -12.60 -10.01
C GLU A 68 4.37 -11.23 -9.97
N ASP A 69 4.49 -10.52 -8.86
CA ASP A 69 3.83 -9.24 -8.59
C ASP A 69 4.62 -8.01 -9.10
N GLY A 70 5.73 -8.22 -9.81
CA GLY A 70 6.54 -7.10 -10.29
C GLY A 70 7.11 -6.30 -9.14
N LEU A 71 7.74 -6.99 -8.18
CA LEU A 71 8.35 -6.38 -7.01
C LEU A 71 9.73 -5.79 -7.36
N LEU A 72 10.08 -4.63 -6.82
CA LEU A 72 11.40 -4.03 -7.02
C LEU A 72 12.49 -4.89 -6.34
N TYR A 73 13.60 -5.17 -7.03
CA TYR A 73 14.68 -6.05 -6.51
C TYR A 73 15.51 -5.41 -5.39
N ALA A 74 15.51 -4.07 -5.30
CA ALA A 74 16.36 -3.32 -4.41
C ALA A 74 16.10 -3.66 -2.93
N CYS A 75 17.18 -3.91 -2.17
CA CYS A 75 17.08 -4.33 -0.78
C CYS A 75 16.68 -3.15 0.12
N PRO A 76 15.71 -3.33 1.06
CA PRO A 76 15.30 -2.26 1.99
C PRO A 76 16.44 -1.71 2.85
N THR A 77 17.49 -2.50 3.09
CA THR A 77 18.68 -2.05 3.82
C THR A 77 19.35 -0.86 3.14
N LEU A 78 19.18 -0.65 1.83
CA LEU A 78 19.75 0.50 1.14
C LEU A 78 19.05 1.81 1.53
N PHE A 79 17.78 1.75 1.92
CA PHE A 79 16.91 2.92 2.07
C PHE A 79 16.48 3.18 3.52
N SER A 80 16.49 2.16 4.38
CA SER A 80 16.06 2.29 5.78
C SER A 80 17.05 1.64 6.74
N SER A 81 17.42 2.38 7.78
CA SER A 81 18.25 1.91 8.88
C SER A 81 17.55 0.85 9.75
N GLU A 82 16.21 0.80 9.75
CA GLU A 82 15.44 -0.20 10.51
C GLU A 82 15.67 -1.63 10.00
N TYR A 83 16.09 -1.77 8.74
CA TYR A 83 16.44 -3.05 8.14
C TYR A 83 17.92 -3.42 8.36
N ARG A 84 18.69 -2.56 9.03
CA ARG A 84 20.12 -2.76 9.29
C ARG A 84 20.38 -3.23 10.72
N ASP A 85 21.33 -4.13 10.91
CA ASP A 85 21.85 -4.49 12.23
C ASP A 85 22.85 -3.43 12.75
N LYS A 86 23.40 -3.66 13.94
CA LYS A 86 24.39 -2.77 14.57
C LYS A 86 25.67 -2.54 13.74
N ASN A 87 25.95 -3.42 12.78
CA ASN A 87 27.11 -3.35 11.90
C ASN A 87 26.74 -2.76 10.52
N GLY A 88 25.48 -2.36 10.31
CA GLY A 88 24.99 -1.88 9.01
C GLY A 88 24.61 -2.99 8.03
N CYS A 89 24.67 -4.26 8.44
CA CYS A 89 24.33 -5.42 7.63
C CYS A 89 22.83 -5.74 7.70
N CYS A 90 22.35 -6.75 6.98
CA CYS A 90 20.95 -7.16 7.05
C CYS A 90 20.54 -7.56 8.48
N ALA A 91 19.53 -6.91 9.05
CA ALA A 91 19.01 -7.22 10.38
C ALA A 91 18.27 -8.56 10.47
N LYS A 92 17.79 -9.09 9.34
CA LYS A 92 16.96 -10.30 9.27
C LYS A 92 17.56 -11.31 8.26
N PRO A 93 18.77 -11.84 8.48
CA PRO A 93 19.45 -12.70 7.50
C PRO A 93 18.76 -14.05 7.27
N ASN A 94 17.99 -14.53 8.25
CA ASN A 94 17.27 -15.81 8.15
C ASN A 94 15.91 -15.68 7.45
N ARG A 95 15.53 -14.47 7.02
CA ARG A 95 14.24 -14.21 6.38
C ARG A 95 14.41 -14.12 4.86
N PRO A 96 13.49 -14.68 4.05
CA PRO A 96 13.55 -14.52 2.60
C PRO A 96 13.53 -13.04 2.19
N CYS A 97 14.49 -12.63 1.34
CA CYS A 97 14.59 -11.25 0.90
C CYS A 97 13.33 -10.74 0.19
N ALA A 98 12.64 -11.63 -0.54
CA ALA A 98 11.40 -11.29 -1.25
C ALA A 98 10.29 -10.81 -0.28
N GLU A 99 10.16 -11.43 0.90
CA GLU A 99 9.20 -10.99 1.91
C GLU A 99 9.55 -9.60 2.45
N CYS A 100 10.82 -9.36 2.79
CA CYS A 100 11.29 -8.06 3.26
C CYS A 100 11.06 -6.96 2.21
N ARG A 101 11.33 -7.26 0.93
CA ARG A 101 11.08 -6.34 -0.18
C ARG A 101 9.60 -6.05 -0.32
N ARG A 102 8.73 -7.06 -0.30
CA ARG A 102 7.27 -6.88 -0.39
C ARG A 102 6.76 -5.99 0.74
N GLU A 103 7.15 -6.28 1.97
CA GLU A 103 6.75 -5.50 3.13
C GLU A 103 7.22 -4.05 3.08
N PHE A 104 8.39 -3.79 2.49
CA PHE A 104 8.93 -2.45 2.40
C PHE A 104 8.32 -1.67 1.24
N TRP A 105 8.35 -2.25 0.04
CA TRP A 105 8.02 -1.58 -1.22
C TRP A 105 6.52 -1.42 -1.44
N MET A 106 5.69 -2.33 -0.94
CA MET A 106 4.23 -2.25 -1.06
C MET A 106 3.57 -1.38 0.01
N GLN A 107 4.36 -0.70 0.85
CA GLN A 107 3.79 0.29 1.78
C GLN A 107 3.25 1.47 1.00
N GLU A 108 2.00 1.82 1.29
CA GLU A 108 1.36 3.04 0.79
C GLU A 108 2.09 4.27 1.33
N VAL A 109 2.23 5.27 0.48
CA VAL A 109 2.83 6.57 0.76
C VAL A 109 1.82 7.66 0.39
N GLU A 110 1.77 8.72 1.20
CA GLU A 110 0.93 9.91 0.97
C GLU A 110 1.54 10.85 -0.07
#